data_AF-A0AAV0R6L0-F1
#
_entry.id   AF-A0AAV0R6L0-F1
#
_cell.length_a   1.000
_cell.length_b   1.000
_cell.length_c   1.000
_cell.angle_alpha   90.00
_cell.angle_beta   90.00
_cell.angle_gamma   90.00
#
_symmetry.space_group_name_H-M   'P 1'
#
loop_
_entity.id
_entity.type
_entity.pdbx_description
1 polymer ?
#
loop_
_entity_poly.entity_id
_entity_poly.type
_entity_poly.pdbx_seq_one_letter_code
_entity_poly.pdbx_strand_id
1 'polypeptide(L)'
;MLGGAAGAGAYALGMVSDAFRSLVFTSLAVIVSAAGAIVVGFPHTFLPLPSVTGFYLARFFTKKSLPSYFAFVLLGSLMVAWFVMHNFWDLNIWLAGMALKSFCKLIVANVVLAMAVPGLALLPQKLHFLAEAGLTCHALLLCYIENRFFNYSGIYYYGLEDDVMYPSYMVIITTLVGLALVRRLSVDQRIGPKAVWILTCLYSSKLAMMFISSKSVVWVSAILLLAVTPPMLLYKDKTRMSSKMKPWQGYAHASVVALSVWFCRETIFEALQWWQGKSPSDGLLLGFCIVLTGLACLPIVALHFSHVLSAKRCLVLVVATGVLFILMQPPIPMAWTYRSDMIKAARQSSDDVTIYGFIASKPTWPSWLLILAILLTLASVTSFIPIGYIVELRAFYSIAMGIALGVYISAEYFLQAAVLHVLIVVTMVCTSVFVVFTHIPSASSTKLLPWVFASLVALSL
;
A
#
# COMPACT_ATOMS: atom_id res chain seq x y z
N MET A 1 -28.80 -22.42 11.49
CA MET A 1 -27.49 -22.21 10.82
C MET A 1 -26.38 -23.12 11.37
N LEU A 2 -26.20 -23.24 12.70
CA LEU A 2 -25.19 -24.12 13.32
C LEU A 2 -25.31 -25.61 12.93
N GLY A 3 -26.53 -26.15 12.80
CA GLY A 3 -26.73 -27.54 12.39
C GLY A 3 -26.29 -27.86 10.95
N GLY A 4 -26.39 -26.92 10.02
CA GLY A 4 -25.94 -27.10 8.63
C GLY A 4 -24.41 -27.06 8.52
N ALA A 5 -23.76 -26.18 9.28
CA ALA A 5 -22.30 -26.12 9.39
C ALA A 5 -21.74 -27.38 10.07
N ALA A 6 -22.40 -27.86 11.14
CA ALA A 6 -22.06 -29.12 11.81
C ALA A 6 -22.24 -30.33 10.89
N GLY A 7 -23.30 -30.37 10.08
CA GLY A 7 -23.52 -31.43 9.09
C GLY A 7 -22.45 -31.45 7.99
N ALA A 8 -22.06 -30.29 7.46
CA ALA A 8 -20.96 -30.19 6.51
C ALA A 8 -19.61 -30.58 7.14
N GLY A 9 -19.39 -30.23 8.42
CA GLY A 9 -18.23 -30.66 9.21
C GLY A 9 -18.17 -32.17 9.42
N ALA A 10 -19.29 -32.80 9.76
CA ALA A 10 -19.39 -34.25 9.94
C ALA A 10 -19.15 -35.01 8.62
N TYR A 11 -19.61 -34.47 7.49
CA TYR A 11 -19.28 -35.01 6.16
C TYR A 11 -17.78 -34.87 5.86
N ALA A 12 -17.17 -33.71 6.14
CA ALA A 12 -15.74 -33.47 5.92
C ALA A 12 -14.84 -34.38 6.79
N LEU A 13 -15.32 -34.79 7.96
CA LEU A 13 -14.68 -35.77 8.85
C LEU A 13 -14.87 -37.23 8.40
N GLY A 14 -15.53 -37.47 7.26
CA GLY A 14 -15.72 -38.81 6.70
C GLY A 14 -16.77 -39.66 7.44
N MET A 15 -17.59 -39.06 8.30
CA MET A 15 -18.58 -39.80 9.11
C MET A 15 -19.78 -40.30 8.29
N VAL A 16 -19.92 -39.83 7.04
CA VAL A 16 -21.01 -40.16 6.11
C VAL A 16 -20.47 -41.07 5.00
N SER A 17 -20.37 -42.38 5.27
CA SER A 17 -19.90 -43.39 4.31
C SER A 17 -20.99 -44.33 3.77
N ASP A 18 -22.03 -44.59 4.56
CA ASP A 18 -23.01 -45.67 4.29
C ASP A 18 -24.33 -45.14 3.71
N ALA A 19 -25.06 -46.00 2.97
CA ALA A 19 -26.35 -45.66 2.37
C ALA A 19 -27.37 -45.12 3.39
N PHE A 20 -27.47 -45.75 4.57
CA PHE A 20 -28.32 -45.28 5.68
C PHE A 20 -27.88 -43.90 6.20
N ARG A 21 -26.57 -43.68 6.36
CA ARG A 21 -26.01 -42.38 6.81
C ARG A 21 -26.22 -41.29 5.78
N SER A 22 -26.19 -41.63 4.49
CA SER A 22 -26.49 -40.69 3.40
C SER A 22 -27.96 -40.27 3.37
N LEU A 23 -28.89 -41.18 3.70
CA LEU A 23 -30.32 -40.88 3.77
C LEU A 23 -30.64 -40.01 4.99
N VAL A 24 -30.00 -40.29 6.13
CA VAL A 24 -30.11 -39.44 7.33
C VAL A 24 -29.52 -38.04 7.07
N PHE A 25 -28.41 -37.95 6.34
CA PHE A 25 -27.81 -36.68 5.95
C PHE A 25 -28.70 -35.86 5.02
N THR A 26 -29.33 -36.49 4.02
CA THR A 26 -30.26 -35.80 3.10
C THR A 26 -31.51 -35.34 3.81
N SER A 27 -32.13 -36.16 4.67
CA SER A 27 -33.30 -35.73 5.46
C SER A 27 -32.96 -34.58 6.39
N LEU A 28 -31.79 -34.61 7.04
CA LEU A 28 -31.36 -33.56 7.96
C LEU A 28 -31.06 -32.25 7.22
N ALA A 29 -30.43 -32.30 6.04
CA ALA A 29 -30.18 -31.13 5.22
C ALA A 29 -31.49 -30.45 4.75
N VAL A 30 -32.50 -31.25 4.37
CA VAL A 30 -33.83 -30.74 3.99
C VAL A 30 -34.52 -30.08 5.18
N ILE A 31 -34.56 -30.75 6.34
CA ILE A 31 -35.19 -30.23 7.56
C ILE A 31 -34.51 -28.94 8.02
N VAL A 32 -33.17 -28.91 8.04
CA VAL A 32 -32.39 -27.71 8.44
C VAL A 32 -32.62 -26.56 7.47
N SER A 33 -32.75 -26.82 6.16
CA SER A 33 -33.02 -25.77 5.18
C SER A 33 -34.43 -25.21 5.31
N ALA A 34 -35.44 -26.06 5.50
CA ALA A 34 -36.82 -25.64 5.75
C ALA A 34 -36.96 -24.86 7.06
N ALA A 35 -36.39 -25.39 8.16
CA ALA A 35 -36.39 -24.71 9.45
C ALA A 35 -35.63 -23.37 9.40
N GLY A 36 -34.50 -23.33 8.69
CA GLY A 36 -33.75 -22.08 8.46
C GLY A 36 -34.57 -21.03 7.73
N ALA A 37 -35.34 -21.44 6.71
CA ALA A 37 -36.23 -20.52 5.98
C ALA A 37 -37.36 -19.98 6.86
N ILE A 38 -37.96 -20.81 7.73
CA ILE A 38 -38.98 -20.37 8.68
C ILE A 38 -38.42 -19.32 9.65
N VAL A 39 -37.24 -19.57 10.22
CA VAL A 39 -36.58 -18.63 11.16
C VAL A 39 -36.28 -17.28 10.49
N VAL A 40 -35.92 -17.31 9.21
CA VAL A 40 -35.62 -16.10 8.41
C VAL A 40 -36.90 -15.38 7.95
N GLY A 41 -38.09 -15.91 8.27
CA GLY A 41 -39.38 -15.32 7.93
C GLY A 41 -39.84 -15.60 6.50
N PHE A 42 -39.33 -16.66 5.86
CA PHE A 42 -39.74 -17.03 4.50
C PHE A 42 -41.20 -17.52 4.49
N PRO A 43 -42.01 -17.19 3.47
CA PRO A 43 -43.44 -17.48 3.49
C PRO A 43 -43.69 -18.99 3.50
N HIS A 44 -44.64 -19.43 4.33
CA HIS A 44 -44.94 -20.86 4.50
C HIS A 44 -45.35 -21.55 3.19
N THR A 45 -46.01 -20.82 2.30
CA THR A 45 -46.45 -21.31 0.97
C THR A 45 -45.27 -21.69 0.06
N PHE A 46 -44.10 -21.10 0.27
CA PHE A 46 -42.90 -21.36 -0.54
C PHE A 46 -41.88 -22.26 0.17
N LEU A 47 -42.21 -22.88 1.31
CA LEU A 47 -41.34 -23.84 2.02
C LEU A 47 -40.83 -25.05 1.19
N PRO A 48 -41.52 -25.51 0.13
CA PRO A 48 -40.94 -26.51 -0.76
C PRO A 48 -39.61 -26.06 -1.38
N LEU A 49 -39.44 -24.76 -1.64
CA LEU A 49 -38.25 -24.23 -2.33
C LEU A 49 -36.97 -24.35 -1.47
N PRO A 50 -36.93 -23.90 -0.20
CA PRO A 50 -35.84 -24.21 0.74
C PRO A 50 -35.58 -25.71 0.91
N SER A 51 -36.64 -26.51 0.99
CA SER A 51 -36.52 -27.96 1.14
C SER A 51 -35.79 -28.59 -0.05
N VAL A 52 -36.10 -28.14 -1.27
CA VAL A 52 -35.43 -28.55 -2.51
C VAL A 52 -33.97 -28.07 -2.55
N THR A 53 -33.68 -26.86 -2.06
CA THR A 53 -32.30 -26.36 -1.91
C THR A 53 -31.46 -27.29 -1.02
N GLY A 54 -31.97 -27.66 0.16
CA GLY A 54 -31.32 -28.61 1.08
C GLY A 54 -31.10 -29.99 0.45
N PHE A 55 -32.07 -30.49 -0.32
CA PHE A 55 -31.95 -31.75 -1.05
C PHE A 55 -30.83 -31.72 -2.10
N TYR A 56 -30.74 -30.66 -2.90
CA TYR A 56 -29.70 -30.52 -3.92
C TYR A 56 -28.29 -30.37 -3.32
N LEU A 57 -28.16 -29.69 -2.18
CA LEU A 57 -26.90 -29.63 -1.42
C LEU A 57 -26.49 -31.02 -0.94
N ALA A 58 -27.42 -31.77 -0.35
CA ALA A 58 -27.13 -33.11 0.13
C ALA A 58 -26.76 -34.06 -1.01
N ARG A 59 -27.49 -33.98 -2.14
CA ARG A 59 -27.19 -34.74 -3.36
C ARG A 59 -25.81 -34.42 -3.91
N PHE A 60 -25.35 -33.17 -3.83
CA PHE A 60 -24.00 -32.82 -4.22
C PHE A 60 -22.96 -33.52 -3.35
N PHE A 61 -23.12 -33.54 -2.03
CA PHE A 61 -22.18 -34.25 -1.15
C PHE A 61 -22.22 -35.77 -1.34
N THR A 62 -23.40 -36.38 -1.52
CA THR A 62 -23.51 -37.84 -1.66
C THR A 62 -23.13 -38.35 -3.05
N LYS A 63 -23.50 -37.63 -4.11
CA LYS A 63 -23.33 -38.09 -5.52
C LYS A 63 -22.25 -37.31 -6.28
N LYS A 64 -21.61 -36.30 -5.67
CA LYS A 64 -20.60 -35.41 -6.30
C LYS A 64 -21.04 -34.80 -7.63
N SER A 65 -22.35 -34.61 -7.83
CA SER A 65 -22.89 -34.05 -9.08
C SER A 65 -22.79 -32.52 -9.12
N LEU A 66 -22.03 -31.96 -10.05
CA LEU A 66 -21.94 -30.50 -10.23
C LEU A 66 -23.28 -29.81 -10.55
N PRO A 67 -24.18 -30.37 -11.39
CA PRO A 67 -25.46 -29.74 -11.67
C PRO A 67 -26.33 -29.54 -10.42
N SER A 68 -26.27 -30.47 -9.45
CA SER A 68 -27.01 -30.29 -8.19
C SER A 68 -26.42 -29.18 -7.34
N TYR A 69 -25.10 -28.93 -7.41
CA TYR A 69 -24.50 -27.79 -6.71
C TYR A 69 -24.98 -26.46 -7.31
N PHE A 70 -25.00 -26.34 -8.65
CA PHE A 70 -25.50 -25.12 -9.29
C PHE A 70 -27.00 -24.89 -9.02
N ALA A 71 -27.81 -25.96 -9.00
CA ALA A 71 -29.21 -25.87 -8.57
C ALA A 71 -29.35 -25.36 -7.13
N PHE A 72 -28.49 -25.86 -6.21
CA PHE A 72 -28.42 -25.35 -4.84
C PHE A 72 -28.05 -23.85 -4.79
N VAL A 73 -27.03 -23.41 -5.54
CA VAL A 73 -26.61 -22.00 -5.58
C VAL A 73 -27.71 -21.09 -6.13
N LEU A 74 -28.43 -21.51 -7.18
CA LEU A 74 -29.52 -20.74 -7.75
C LEU A 74 -30.69 -20.58 -6.76
N LEU A 75 -31.15 -21.69 -6.17
CA LEU A 75 -32.26 -21.65 -5.23
C LEU A 75 -31.89 -20.94 -3.91
N GLY A 76 -30.68 -21.19 -3.40
CA GLY A 76 -30.15 -20.51 -2.22
C GLY A 76 -29.97 -19.01 -2.45
N SER A 77 -29.48 -18.59 -3.61
CA SER A 77 -29.35 -17.16 -3.93
C SER A 77 -30.70 -16.45 -4.07
N LEU A 78 -31.71 -17.13 -4.62
CA LEU A 78 -33.09 -16.61 -4.64
C LEU A 78 -33.63 -16.38 -3.22
N MET A 79 -33.38 -17.31 -2.29
CA MET A 79 -33.81 -17.16 -0.89
C MET A 79 -33.14 -15.97 -0.20
N VAL A 80 -31.82 -15.83 -0.38
CA VAL A 80 -31.07 -14.68 0.16
C VAL A 80 -31.57 -13.37 -0.43
N ALA A 81 -31.78 -13.32 -1.76
CA ALA A 81 -32.30 -12.14 -2.43
C ALA A 81 -33.70 -11.78 -1.92
N TRP A 82 -34.59 -12.76 -1.78
CA TRP A 82 -35.93 -12.54 -1.22
C TRP A 82 -35.86 -11.98 0.19
N PHE A 83 -35.05 -12.56 1.08
CA PHE A 83 -34.92 -12.09 2.46
C PHE A 83 -34.46 -10.64 2.53
N VAL A 84 -33.40 -10.30 1.79
CA VAL A 84 -32.85 -8.94 1.77
C VAL A 84 -33.84 -7.96 1.15
N MET A 85 -34.50 -8.35 0.05
CA MET A 85 -35.51 -7.52 -0.61
C MET A 85 -36.69 -7.23 0.32
N HIS A 86 -37.24 -8.27 0.94
CA HIS A 86 -38.45 -8.11 1.74
C HIS A 86 -38.22 -7.32 3.04
N ASN A 87 -37.07 -7.48 3.69
CA ASN A 87 -36.82 -6.85 4.99
C ASN A 87 -36.18 -5.46 4.89
N PHE A 88 -35.34 -5.19 3.89
CA PHE A 88 -34.46 -4.02 3.91
C PHE A 88 -34.54 -3.11 2.68
N TRP A 89 -35.12 -3.57 1.57
CA TRP A 89 -34.99 -2.88 0.29
C TRP A 89 -35.89 -1.68 0.11
N ASP A 90 -37.07 -1.71 0.74
CA ASP A 90 -38.05 -0.62 0.70
C ASP A 90 -37.80 0.43 1.80
N LEU A 91 -36.83 0.18 2.69
CA LEU A 91 -36.39 1.14 3.69
C LEU A 91 -35.58 2.27 3.02
N ASN A 92 -36.13 3.48 3.08
CA ASN A 92 -35.49 4.70 2.58
C ASN A 92 -34.49 5.28 3.59
N ILE A 93 -33.56 4.46 4.05
CA ILE A 93 -32.51 4.87 4.99
C ILE A 93 -31.22 5.12 4.20
N TRP A 94 -30.53 6.21 4.55
CA TRP A 94 -29.20 6.50 4.03
C TRP A 94 -28.17 5.99 5.03
N LEU A 95 -27.30 5.08 4.60
CA LEU A 95 -26.33 4.43 5.47
C LEU A 95 -24.94 4.49 4.83
N ALA A 96 -23.98 4.94 5.64
CA ALA A 96 -22.58 5.08 5.24
C ALA A 96 -22.42 5.81 3.91
N GLY A 97 -23.21 6.84 3.63
CA GLY A 97 -23.08 7.63 2.41
C GLY A 97 -23.76 7.08 1.15
N MET A 98 -24.62 6.08 1.26
CA MET A 98 -25.40 5.53 0.14
C MET A 98 -26.78 5.06 0.60
N ALA A 99 -27.73 4.94 -0.33
CA ALA A 99 -29.04 4.38 0.00
C ALA A 99 -28.92 2.90 0.39
N LEU A 100 -29.63 2.49 1.44
CA LEU A 100 -29.65 1.11 1.94
C LEU A 100 -30.03 0.10 0.85
N LYS A 101 -30.91 0.49 -0.08
CA LYS A 101 -31.25 -0.30 -1.27
C LYS A 101 -30.06 -0.64 -2.17
N SER A 102 -29.17 0.32 -2.42
CA SER A 102 -27.93 0.06 -3.18
C SER A 102 -26.98 -0.86 -2.41
N PHE A 103 -26.98 -0.73 -1.09
CA PHE A 103 -26.18 -1.54 -0.20
C PHE A 103 -26.66 -3.01 -0.17
N CYS A 104 -27.97 -3.21 -0.11
CA CYS A 104 -28.63 -4.52 -0.24
C CYS A 104 -28.22 -5.25 -1.53
N LYS A 105 -28.17 -4.54 -2.67
CA LYS A 105 -27.70 -5.11 -3.94
C LYS A 105 -26.27 -5.64 -3.85
N LEU A 106 -25.37 -4.90 -3.20
CA LEU A 106 -23.98 -5.31 -3.02
C LEU A 106 -23.84 -6.53 -2.11
N ILE A 107 -24.58 -6.58 -0.99
CA ILE A 107 -24.59 -7.77 -0.11
C ILE A 107 -25.09 -8.99 -0.87
N VAL A 108 -26.24 -8.88 -1.54
CA VAL A 108 -26.83 -10.02 -2.29
C VAL A 108 -25.84 -10.51 -3.34
N ALA A 109 -25.26 -9.60 -4.14
CA ALA A 109 -24.24 -9.96 -5.13
C ALA A 109 -23.02 -10.65 -4.49
N ASN A 110 -22.55 -10.15 -3.34
CA ASN A 110 -21.40 -10.72 -2.65
C ASN A 110 -21.68 -12.12 -2.10
N VAL A 111 -22.88 -12.36 -1.56
CA VAL A 111 -23.32 -13.68 -1.07
C VAL A 111 -23.51 -14.66 -2.22
N VAL A 112 -24.10 -14.22 -3.34
CA VAL A 112 -24.23 -15.05 -4.55
C VAL A 112 -22.85 -15.50 -5.05
N LEU A 113 -21.88 -14.58 -5.12
CA LEU A 113 -20.51 -14.91 -5.50
C LEU A 113 -19.86 -15.89 -4.53
N ALA A 114 -20.00 -15.68 -3.22
CA ALA A 114 -19.47 -16.58 -2.19
C ALA A 114 -20.00 -18.01 -2.33
N MET A 115 -21.28 -18.17 -2.68
CA MET A 115 -21.89 -19.49 -2.91
C MET A 115 -21.48 -20.10 -4.26
N ALA A 116 -21.31 -19.28 -5.30
CA ALA A 116 -20.97 -19.76 -6.64
C ALA A 116 -19.51 -20.21 -6.78
N VAL A 117 -18.56 -19.49 -6.17
CA VAL A 117 -17.11 -19.71 -6.33
C VAL A 117 -16.66 -21.13 -5.99
N PRO A 118 -17.10 -21.79 -4.91
CA PRO A 118 -16.71 -23.17 -4.62
C PRO A 118 -17.14 -24.16 -5.72
N GLY A 119 -18.30 -23.94 -6.35
CA GLY A 119 -18.77 -24.74 -7.48
C GLY A 119 -17.95 -24.51 -8.74
N LEU A 120 -17.60 -23.25 -9.01
CA LEU A 120 -16.72 -22.88 -10.12
C LEU A 120 -15.31 -23.48 -9.95
N ALA A 121 -14.82 -23.56 -8.71
CA ALA A 121 -13.51 -24.15 -8.39
C ALA A 121 -13.45 -25.69 -8.55
N LEU A 122 -14.58 -26.34 -8.82
CA LEU A 122 -14.66 -27.78 -9.12
C LEU A 122 -14.78 -28.07 -10.63
N LEU A 123 -14.87 -27.03 -11.46
CA LEU A 123 -14.91 -27.18 -12.91
C LEU A 123 -13.53 -27.62 -13.47
N PRO A 124 -13.49 -28.16 -14.70
CA PRO A 124 -12.24 -28.56 -15.34
C PRO A 124 -11.22 -27.42 -15.41
N GLN A 125 -9.92 -27.76 -15.44
CA GLN A 125 -8.79 -26.82 -15.46
C GLN A 125 -8.91 -25.65 -16.46
N LYS A 126 -9.53 -25.89 -17.62
CA LYS A 126 -9.77 -24.87 -18.66
C LYS A 126 -10.64 -23.70 -18.17
N LEU A 127 -11.46 -23.90 -17.14
CA LEU A 127 -12.41 -22.92 -16.60
C LEU A 127 -11.98 -22.35 -15.24
N HIS A 128 -10.78 -22.67 -14.73
CA HIS A 128 -10.30 -22.14 -13.44
C HIS A 128 -10.22 -20.61 -13.43
N PHE A 129 -10.03 -19.97 -14.58
CA PHE A 129 -10.05 -18.51 -14.68
C PHE A 129 -11.38 -17.90 -14.17
N LEU A 130 -12.51 -18.61 -14.32
CA LEU A 130 -13.81 -18.16 -13.80
C LEU A 130 -13.85 -18.20 -12.27
N ALA A 131 -13.26 -19.24 -11.66
CA ALA A 131 -13.15 -19.33 -10.22
C ALA A 131 -12.21 -18.24 -9.67
N GLU A 132 -11.10 -17.98 -10.35
CA GLU A 132 -10.17 -16.89 -10.01
C GLU A 132 -10.83 -15.51 -10.12
N ALA A 133 -11.52 -15.24 -11.23
CA ALA A 133 -12.24 -13.99 -11.44
C ALA A 133 -13.41 -13.82 -10.45
N GLY A 134 -14.13 -14.90 -10.14
CA GLY A 134 -15.20 -14.90 -9.14
C GLY A 134 -14.66 -14.60 -7.74
N LEU A 135 -13.53 -15.20 -7.38
CA LEU A 135 -12.90 -14.99 -6.07
C LEU A 135 -12.32 -13.58 -5.93
N THR A 136 -11.69 -13.03 -6.97
CA THR A 136 -11.23 -11.63 -6.95
C THR A 136 -12.39 -10.64 -6.92
N CYS A 137 -13.46 -10.89 -7.68
CA CYS A 137 -14.69 -10.08 -7.63
C CYS A 137 -15.32 -10.09 -6.23
N HIS A 138 -15.44 -11.27 -5.62
CA HIS A 138 -15.93 -11.42 -4.25
C HIS A 138 -15.06 -10.64 -3.25
N ALA A 139 -13.73 -10.78 -3.32
CA ALA A 139 -12.82 -10.05 -2.45
C ALA A 139 -12.91 -8.53 -2.63
N LEU A 140 -13.02 -8.04 -3.87
CA LEU A 140 -13.20 -6.62 -4.19
C LEU A 140 -14.50 -6.06 -3.60
N LEU A 141 -15.62 -6.76 -3.81
CA LEU A 141 -16.93 -6.39 -3.25
C LEU A 141 -16.91 -6.38 -1.73
N LEU A 142 -16.30 -7.39 -1.11
CA LEU A 142 -16.16 -7.43 0.34
C LEU A 142 -15.31 -6.28 0.88
N CYS A 143 -14.17 -5.96 0.23
CA CYS A 143 -13.34 -4.80 0.61
C CYS A 143 -14.11 -3.49 0.44
N TYR A 144 -14.89 -3.34 -0.63
CA TYR A 144 -15.72 -2.15 -0.85
C TYR A 144 -16.78 -1.98 0.25
N ILE A 145 -17.50 -3.07 0.55
CA ILE A 145 -18.55 -3.11 1.57
C ILE A 145 -17.95 -2.76 2.95
N GLU A 146 -16.87 -3.42 3.36
CA GLU A 146 -16.24 -3.19 4.66
C GLU A 146 -15.64 -1.78 4.76
N ASN A 147 -15.01 -1.26 3.70
CA ASN A 147 -14.51 0.12 3.70
C ASN A 147 -15.62 1.14 3.91
N ARG A 148 -16.81 0.90 3.33
CA ARG A 148 -17.98 1.76 3.54
C ARG A 148 -18.48 1.63 4.98
N PHE A 149 -18.63 0.40 5.47
CA PHE A 149 -19.12 0.17 6.82
C PHE A 149 -18.19 0.67 7.92
N PHE A 150 -16.88 0.56 7.74
CA PHE A 150 -15.90 0.94 8.75
C PHE A 150 -15.57 2.44 8.67
N ASN A 151 -15.06 2.92 7.52
CA ASN A 151 -14.59 4.30 7.40
C ASN A 151 -15.73 5.31 7.21
N TYR A 152 -16.73 5.02 6.38
CA TYR A 152 -17.81 6.00 6.16
C TYR A 152 -18.78 6.10 7.33
N SER A 153 -19.02 5.02 8.06
CA SER A 153 -19.83 5.13 9.28
C SER A 153 -19.10 5.92 10.35
N GLY A 154 -17.81 5.63 10.58
CA GLY A 154 -16.98 6.35 11.52
C GLY A 154 -16.88 7.84 11.21
N ILE A 155 -16.66 8.24 9.95
CA ILE A 155 -16.50 9.66 9.59
C ILE A 155 -17.80 10.47 9.74
N TYR A 156 -18.97 9.89 9.40
CA TYR A 156 -20.22 10.65 9.31
C TYR A 156 -21.14 10.53 10.54
N TYR A 157 -21.00 9.47 11.33
CA TYR A 157 -21.81 9.25 12.54
C TYR A 157 -21.03 9.55 13.83
N TYR A 158 -19.91 10.26 13.74
CA TYR A 158 -19.12 10.73 14.88
C TYR A 158 -19.95 11.75 15.70
N GLY A 159 -20.79 11.28 16.62
CA GLY A 159 -21.59 12.13 17.50
C GLY A 159 -23.02 11.64 17.83
N LEU A 160 -23.50 10.54 17.25
CA LEU A 160 -24.80 9.95 17.60
C LEU A 160 -24.55 8.54 18.17
N GLU A 161 -24.35 8.50 19.49
CA GLU A 161 -24.20 7.32 20.36
C GLU A 161 -22.88 6.51 20.22
N ASP A 162 -22.42 5.94 21.34
CA ASP A 162 -21.18 5.16 21.49
C ASP A 162 -21.16 3.82 20.70
N ASP A 163 -22.20 3.57 19.88
CA ASP A 163 -22.40 2.31 19.20
C ASP A 163 -21.62 2.23 17.88
N VAL A 164 -20.52 1.47 17.93
CA VAL A 164 -19.68 1.16 16.76
C VAL A 164 -20.47 0.28 15.77
N MET A 165 -20.93 0.86 14.67
CA MET A 165 -21.74 0.18 13.65
C MET A 165 -21.03 -1.02 12.98
N TYR A 166 -19.71 -0.96 12.80
CA TYR A 166 -18.92 -2.06 12.26
C TYR A 166 -17.63 -2.26 13.04
N PRO A 167 -17.54 -3.30 13.89
CA PRO A 167 -16.45 -3.40 14.85
C PRO A 167 -15.13 -3.89 14.21
N SER A 168 -14.01 -3.38 14.73
CA SER A 168 -12.66 -3.66 14.20
C SER A 168 -12.28 -5.14 14.19
N TYR A 169 -12.80 -5.93 15.14
CA TYR A 169 -12.52 -7.37 15.19
C TYR A 169 -13.10 -8.11 13.97
N MET A 170 -14.19 -7.63 13.38
CA MET A 170 -14.75 -8.24 12.16
C MET A 170 -13.79 -8.07 10.98
N VAL A 171 -13.21 -6.88 10.81
CA VAL A 171 -12.20 -6.61 9.76
C VAL A 171 -11.00 -7.54 9.93
N ILE A 172 -10.50 -7.71 11.17
CA ILE A 172 -9.38 -8.61 11.46
C ILE A 172 -9.72 -10.06 11.11
N ILE A 173 -10.88 -10.54 11.57
CA ILE A 173 -11.31 -11.94 11.34
C ILE A 173 -11.49 -12.20 9.84
N THR A 174 -12.20 -11.34 9.11
CA THR A 174 -12.43 -11.55 7.67
C THR A 174 -11.14 -11.48 6.87
N THR A 175 -10.18 -10.65 7.30
CA THR A 175 -8.84 -10.57 6.69
C THR A 175 -8.04 -11.85 6.94
N LEU A 176 -7.95 -12.32 8.20
CA LEU A 176 -7.20 -13.53 8.54
C LEU A 176 -7.80 -14.78 7.90
N VAL A 177 -9.13 -14.91 7.91
CA VAL A 177 -9.84 -16.02 7.24
C VAL A 177 -9.60 -15.95 5.74
N GLY A 178 -9.70 -14.77 5.12
CA GLY A 178 -9.42 -14.57 3.71
C GLY A 178 -8.01 -15.01 3.31
N LEU A 179 -6.99 -14.57 4.06
CA LEU A 179 -5.60 -14.96 3.83
C LEU A 179 -5.35 -16.46 4.05
N ALA A 180 -5.95 -17.06 5.08
CA ALA A 180 -5.86 -18.49 5.35
C ALA A 180 -6.47 -19.32 4.21
N LEU A 181 -7.62 -18.89 3.68
CA LEU A 181 -8.28 -19.54 2.54
C LEU A 181 -7.46 -19.41 1.26
N VAL A 182 -6.89 -18.23 0.97
CA VAL A 182 -6.00 -18.03 -0.19
C VAL A 182 -4.79 -18.96 -0.09
N ARG A 183 -4.17 -19.07 1.09
CA ARG A 183 -3.03 -19.97 1.31
C ARG A 183 -3.42 -21.43 1.07
N ARG A 184 -4.57 -21.88 1.60
CA ARG A 184 -5.06 -23.24 1.42
C ARG A 184 -5.35 -23.55 -0.06
N LEU A 185 -6.07 -22.67 -0.75
CA LEU A 185 -6.38 -22.83 -2.18
C LEU A 185 -5.12 -22.82 -3.05
N SER A 186 -4.08 -22.06 -2.65
CA SER A 186 -2.78 -22.06 -3.32
C SER A 186 -2.02 -23.38 -3.14
N VAL A 187 -2.01 -23.95 -1.92
CA VAL A 187 -1.39 -25.25 -1.64
C VAL A 187 -2.08 -26.35 -2.44
N ASP A 188 -3.41 -26.33 -2.50
CA ASP A 188 -4.23 -27.30 -3.24
C ASP A 188 -4.17 -27.10 -4.77
N GLN A 189 -3.36 -26.16 -5.28
CA GLN A 189 -3.22 -25.82 -6.71
C GLN A 189 -4.55 -25.48 -7.41
N ARG A 190 -5.52 -24.93 -6.66
CA ARG A 190 -6.84 -24.57 -7.21
C ARG A 190 -6.87 -23.17 -7.81
N ILE A 191 -5.96 -22.30 -7.39
CA ILE A 191 -5.84 -20.92 -7.88
C ILE A 191 -4.40 -20.66 -8.37
N GLY A 192 -4.28 -19.91 -9.46
CA GLY A 192 -3.01 -19.52 -10.05
C GLY A 192 -2.26 -18.45 -9.25
N PRO A 193 -0.94 -18.29 -9.49
CA PRO A 193 -0.09 -17.37 -8.74
C PRO A 193 -0.51 -15.90 -8.86
N LYS A 194 -1.11 -15.52 -10.00
CA LYS A 194 -1.64 -14.16 -10.22
C LYS A 194 -2.83 -13.85 -9.31
N ALA A 195 -3.77 -14.78 -9.19
CA ALA A 195 -4.93 -14.64 -8.31
C ALA A 195 -4.51 -14.61 -6.84
N VAL A 196 -3.58 -15.49 -6.43
CA VAL A 196 -3.01 -15.51 -5.07
C VAL A 196 -2.41 -14.15 -4.71
N TRP A 197 -1.62 -13.57 -5.62
CA TRP A 197 -1.00 -12.26 -5.44
C TRP A 197 -2.04 -11.15 -5.26
N ILE A 198 -3.03 -11.06 -6.16
CA ILE A 198 -4.10 -10.04 -6.09
C ILE A 198 -4.88 -10.16 -4.78
N LEU A 199 -5.33 -11.37 -4.44
CA LEU A 199 -6.14 -11.62 -3.25
C LEU A 199 -5.37 -11.34 -1.96
N THR A 200 -4.08 -11.70 -1.91
CA THR A 200 -3.23 -11.38 -0.75
C THR A 200 -3.13 -9.86 -0.56
N CYS A 201 -2.97 -9.10 -1.65
CA CYS A 201 -2.94 -7.64 -1.57
C CYS A 201 -4.27 -7.05 -1.11
N LEU A 202 -5.40 -7.51 -1.66
CA LEU A 202 -6.74 -7.04 -1.30
C LEU A 202 -7.12 -7.34 0.16
N TYR A 203 -6.84 -8.55 0.65
CA TYR A 203 -7.12 -8.86 2.05
C TYR A 203 -6.19 -8.09 3.00
N SER A 204 -4.90 -7.99 2.68
CA SER A 204 -3.94 -7.27 3.53
C SER A 204 -4.22 -5.76 3.58
N SER A 205 -4.74 -5.16 2.50
CA SER A 205 -5.05 -3.73 2.44
C SER A 205 -6.15 -3.32 3.42
N LYS A 206 -7.04 -4.25 3.81
CA LYS A 206 -8.07 -3.99 4.83
C LYS A 206 -7.51 -3.55 6.18
N LEU A 207 -6.34 -4.07 6.56
CA LEU A 207 -5.69 -3.72 7.83
C LEU A 207 -5.33 -2.23 7.89
N ALA A 208 -5.15 -1.55 6.75
CA ALA A 208 -4.88 -0.13 6.72
C ALA A 208 -6.03 0.72 7.30
N MET A 209 -7.28 0.23 7.23
CA MET A 209 -8.43 0.90 7.82
C MET A 209 -8.29 1.10 9.34
N MET A 210 -7.59 0.18 10.01
CA MET A 210 -7.41 0.28 11.46
C MET A 210 -6.50 1.43 11.90
N PHE A 211 -5.65 1.91 11.01
CA PHE A 211 -4.65 2.94 11.33
C PHE A 211 -5.06 4.32 10.81
N ILE A 212 -5.70 4.38 9.64
CA ILE A 212 -6.08 5.63 8.99
C ILE A 212 -7.54 5.56 8.59
N SER A 213 -8.34 6.47 9.14
CA SER A 213 -9.74 6.65 8.76
C SER A 213 -9.84 7.63 7.59
N SER A 214 -9.77 7.12 6.36
CA SER A 214 -10.02 7.91 5.16
C SER A 214 -10.74 7.09 4.07
N LYS A 215 -11.49 7.78 3.23
CA LYS A 215 -12.47 7.19 2.28
C LYS A 215 -11.81 6.24 1.27
N SER A 216 -10.57 6.52 0.91
CA SER A 216 -9.82 5.83 -0.15
C SER A 216 -8.73 4.88 0.39
N VAL A 217 -8.57 4.75 1.71
CA VAL A 217 -7.43 4.07 2.34
C VAL A 217 -7.26 2.62 1.88
N VAL A 218 -8.34 1.83 1.81
CA VAL A 218 -8.29 0.43 1.35
C VAL A 218 -7.82 0.33 -0.09
N TRP A 219 -8.27 1.24 -0.95
CA TRP A 219 -7.95 1.22 -2.38
C TRP A 219 -6.52 1.66 -2.63
N VAL A 220 -6.09 2.71 -1.96
CA VAL A 220 -4.71 3.20 -2.07
C VAL A 220 -3.73 2.17 -1.52
N SER A 221 -3.99 1.61 -0.34
CA SER A 221 -3.14 0.54 0.21
C SER A 221 -3.14 -0.71 -0.68
N ALA A 222 -4.27 -1.08 -1.30
CA ALA A 222 -4.30 -2.17 -2.28
C ALA A 222 -3.44 -1.88 -3.52
N ILE A 223 -3.53 -0.67 -4.09
CA ILE A 223 -2.73 -0.25 -5.26
C ILE A 223 -1.24 -0.26 -4.91
N LEU A 224 -0.86 0.29 -3.76
CA LEU A 224 0.54 0.29 -3.30
C LEU A 224 1.06 -1.13 -3.07
N LEU A 225 0.28 -1.99 -2.41
CA LEU A 225 0.66 -3.40 -2.21
C LEU A 225 0.80 -4.14 -3.54
N LEU A 226 -0.10 -3.92 -4.49
CA LEU A 226 0.01 -4.46 -5.85
C LEU A 226 1.24 -3.91 -6.59
N ALA A 227 1.66 -2.67 -6.36
CA ALA A 227 2.87 -2.15 -6.99
C ALA A 227 4.16 -2.79 -6.43
N VAL A 228 4.21 -3.02 -5.12
CA VAL A 228 5.45 -3.40 -4.41
C VAL A 228 5.68 -4.91 -4.30
N THR A 229 4.62 -5.70 -4.20
CA THR A 229 4.71 -7.14 -3.95
C THR A 229 4.98 -8.07 -5.16
N PRO A 230 4.88 -7.67 -6.46
CA PRO A 230 5.18 -8.54 -7.59
C PRO A 230 6.55 -9.24 -7.52
N PRO A 231 7.67 -8.56 -7.17
CA PRO A 231 8.97 -9.20 -7.03
C PRO A 231 8.98 -10.30 -5.95
N MET A 232 8.15 -10.18 -4.91
CA MET A 232 8.08 -11.13 -3.81
C MET A 232 7.21 -12.35 -4.13
N LEU A 233 6.08 -12.13 -4.82
CA LEU A 233 5.01 -13.12 -4.94
C LEU A 233 4.89 -13.75 -6.34
N LEU A 234 5.19 -13.00 -7.40
CA LEU A 234 5.03 -13.47 -8.79
C LEU A 234 6.30 -14.08 -9.37
N TYR A 235 7.47 -13.52 -9.02
CA TYR A 235 8.76 -13.94 -9.57
C TYR A 235 9.54 -14.91 -8.67
N LYS A 236 8.91 -15.44 -7.62
CA LYS A 236 9.53 -16.36 -6.68
C LYS A 236 9.58 -17.78 -7.26
N ASP A 237 10.66 -18.09 -7.97
CA ASP A 237 10.97 -19.47 -8.36
C ASP A 237 11.49 -20.27 -7.16
N LYS A 238 10.77 -21.33 -6.78
CA LYS A 238 11.14 -22.21 -5.65
C LYS A 238 12.40 -23.07 -5.93
N THR A 239 12.83 -23.17 -7.19
CA THR A 239 13.83 -24.15 -7.65
C THR A 239 15.18 -23.54 -8.01
N ARG A 240 15.31 -22.22 -8.14
CA ARG A 240 16.57 -21.54 -8.49
C ARG A 240 16.80 -20.33 -7.59
N MET A 241 17.97 -20.27 -6.95
CA MET A 241 18.45 -19.13 -6.17
C MET A 241 18.65 -17.83 -6.97
N SER A 242 18.42 -17.84 -8.29
CA SER A 242 18.58 -16.69 -9.17
C SER A 242 17.32 -16.49 -9.99
N SER A 243 16.48 -15.54 -9.58
CA SER A 243 15.35 -15.07 -10.39
C SER A 243 15.86 -14.21 -11.56
N LYS A 244 15.54 -14.59 -12.80
CA LYS A 244 15.95 -13.87 -14.01
C LYS A 244 14.88 -12.87 -14.44
N MET A 245 14.56 -11.88 -13.60
CA MET A 245 13.78 -10.74 -14.08
C MET A 245 14.63 -9.94 -15.07
N LYS A 246 14.10 -9.70 -16.29
CA LYS A 246 14.84 -8.96 -17.32
C LYS A 246 15.02 -7.49 -16.86
N PRO A 247 16.11 -6.80 -17.24
CA PRO A 247 16.34 -5.41 -16.85
C PRO A 247 15.16 -4.47 -17.19
N TRP A 248 14.57 -4.61 -18.39
CA TRP A 248 13.38 -3.84 -18.79
C TRP A 248 12.19 -4.05 -17.84
N GLN A 249 11.97 -5.27 -17.35
CA GLN A 249 10.91 -5.54 -16.36
C GLN A 249 11.24 -4.87 -15.03
N GLY A 250 12.52 -4.82 -14.63
CA GLY A 250 13.02 -4.04 -13.50
C GLY A 250 12.60 -2.58 -13.57
N TYR A 251 12.92 -1.93 -14.68
CA TYR A 251 12.53 -0.54 -14.91
C TYR A 251 11.02 -0.36 -14.96
N ALA A 252 10.28 -1.25 -15.62
CA ALA A 252 8.82 -1.18 -15.68
C ALA A 252 8.19 -1.26 -14.27
N HIS A 253 8.64 -2.18 -13.41
CA HIS A 253 8.16 -2.27 -12.04
C HIS A 253 8.53 -1.03 -11.20
N ALA A 254 9.75 -0.52 -11.33
CA ALA A 254 10.15 0.73 -10.67
C ALA A 254 9.28 1.92 -11.11
N SER A 255 8.97 2.03 -12.41
CA SER A 255 8.07 3.06 -12.94
C SER A 255 6.64 2.90 -12.39
N VAL A 256 6.11 1.68 -12.33
CA VAL A 256 4.79 1.42 -11.74
C VAL A 256 4.77 1.79 -10.26
N VAL A 257 5.82 1.49 -9.50
CA VAL A 257 5.97 1.91 -8.10
C VAL A 257 5.96 3.44 -7.98
N ALA A 258 6.75 4.13 -8.79
CA ALA A 258 6.82 5.59 -8.78
C ALA A 258 5.46 6.23 -9.09
N LEU A 259 4.77 5.75 -10.14
CA LEU A 259 3.43 6.20 -10.50
C LEU A 259 2.40 5.89 -9.43
N SER A 260 2.50 4.73 -8.78
CA SER A 260 1.58 4.32 -7.72
C SER A 260 1.72 5.20 -6.48
N VAL A 261 2.95 5.47 -6.02
CA VAL A 261 3.20 6.40 -4.91
C VAL A 261 2.72 7.80 -5.26
N TRP A 262 2.98 8.27 -6.48
CA TRP A 262 2.51 9.57 -6.95
C TRP A 262 0.98 9.69 -6.98
N PHE A 263 0.29 8.66 -7.47
CA PHE A 263 -1.17 8.60 -7.50
C PHE A 263 -1.77 8.54 -6.08
N CYS A 264 -1.08 7.85 -5.17
CA CYS A 264 -1.50 7.63 -3.79
C CYS A 264 -1.09 8.75 -2.82
N ARG A 265 -0.44 9.82 -3.31
CA ARG A 265 0.17 10.87 -2.49
C ARG A 265 -0.79 11.51 -1.49
N GLU A 266 -2.05 11.74 -1.86
CA GLU A 266 -2.99 12.46 -0.99
C GLU A 266 -3.23 11.71 0.33
N THR A 267 -3.40 10.39 0.25
CA THR A 267 -3.53 9.57 1.47
C THR A 267 -2.23 9.46 2.25
N ILE A 268 -1.08 9.52 1.59
CA ILE A 268 0.23 9.57 2.27
C ILE A 268 0.33 10.89 3.04
N PHE A 269 -0.15 11.99 2.44
CA PHE A 269 -0.14 13.31 3.04
C PHE A 269 -1.11 13.40 4.23
N GLU A 270 -2.32 12.83 4.11
CA GLU A 270 -3.27 12.68 5.21
C GLU A 270 -2.68 11.85 6.37
N ALA A 271 -2.08 10.70 6.06
CA ALA A 271 -1.45 9.83 7.06
C ALA A 271 -0.33 10.55 7.82
N LEU A 272 0.48 11.31 7.09
CA LEU A 272 1.59 12.07 7.62
C LEU A 272 1.10 13.25 8.47
N GLN A 273 0.08 13.98 8.03
CA GLN A 273 -0.56 15.04 8.79
C GLN A 273 -1.16 14.49 10.10
N TRP A 274 -1.80 13.33 10.04
CA TRP A 274 -2.33 12.64 11.22
C TRP A 274 -1.21 12.27 12.20
N TRP A 275 -0.08 11.75 11.69
CA TRP A 275 1.08 11.39 12.51
C TRP A 275 1.76 12.60 13.15
N GLN A 276 1.95 13.70 12.41
CA GLN A 276 2.67 14.88 12.88
C GLN A 276 1.78 15.83 13.70
N GLY A 277 0.46 15.72 13.59
CA GLY A 277 -0.51 16.60 14.25
C GLY A 277 -0.49 18.05 13.73
N LYS A 278 0.30 18.35 12.70
CA LYS A 278 0.46 19.67 12.06
C LYS A 278 0.54 19.51 10.55
N SER A 279 0.27 20.58 9.79
CA SER A 279 0.36 20.54 8.33
C SER A 279 1.84 20.36 7.88
N PRO A 280 2.19 19.24 7.25
CA PRO A 280 3.58 18.90 6.91
C PRO A 280 4.14 19.78 5.80
N SER A 281 5.40 20.23 5.93
CA SER A 281 6.06 21.10 4.92
C SER A 281 6.16 20.43 3.55
N ASP A 282 6.18 21.24 2.49
CA ASP A 282 6.17 20.74 1.11
C ASP A 282 7.42 19.87 0.82
N GLY A 283 8.58 20.29 1.33
CA GLY A 283 9.82 19.51 1.26
C GLY A 283 9.71 18.16 1.97
N LEU A 284 9.04 18.12 3.12
CA LEU A 284 8.81 16.88 3.86
C LEU A 284 7.84 15.95 3.11
N LEU A 285 6.76 16.49 2.54
CA LEU A 285 5.80 15.74 1.72
C LEU A 285 6.46 15.07 0.51
N LEU A 286 7.24 15.85 -0.25
CA LEU A 286 8.00 15.33 -1.39
C LEU A 286 9.07 14.33 -0.94
N GLY A 287 9.76 14.61 0.15
CA GLY A 287 10.75 13.72 0.76
C GLY A 287 10.16 12.35 1.09
N PHE A 288 8.98 12.30 1.74
CA PHE A 288 8.29 11.04 2.02
C PHE A 288 7.91 10.28 0.75
N CYS A 289 7.41 10.95 -0.29
CA CYS A 289 7.14 10.28 -1.58
C CYS A 289 8.42 9.66 -2.18
N ILE A 290 9.54 10.38 -2.15
CA ILE A 290 10.81 9.89 -2.68
C ILE A 290 11.36 8.72 -1.84
N VAL A 291 11.34 8.83 -0.51
CA VAL A 291 11.76 7.73 0.37
C VAL A 291 10.87 6.50 0.15
N LEU A 292 9.55 6.66 0.11
CA LEU A 292 8.62 5.56 -0.09
C LEU A 292 8.80 4.87 -1.44
N THR A 293 9.02 5.62 -2.52
CA THR A 293 9.36 5.01 -3.83
C THR A 293 10.67 4.23 -3.79
N GLY A 294 11.70 4.76 -3.12
CA GLY A 294 12.97 4.06 -2.90
C GLY A 294 12.79 2.77 -2.09
N LEU A 295 12.12 2.84 -0.94
CA LEU A 295 11.85 1.67 -0.09
C LEU A 295 11.01 0.61 -0.81
N ALA A 296 9.99 1.04 -1.57
CA ALA A 296 9.16 0.17 -2.39
C ALA A 296 9.94 -0.55 -3.50
N CYS A 297 11.06 0.00 -3.96
CA CYS A 297 11.94 -0.63 -4.95
C CYS A 297 12.98 -1.58 -4.34
N LEU A 298 13.13 -1.64 -3.00
CA LEU A 298 14.08 -2.53 -2.33
C LEU A 298 13.92 -4.01 -2.74
N PRO A 299 12.71 -4.60 -2.78
CA PRO A 299 12.55 -6.01 -3.15
C PRO A 299 13.02 -6.32 -4.57
N ILE A 300 12.90 -5.36 -5.49
CA ILE A 300 13.38 -5.49 -6.88
C ILE A 300 14.91 -5.62 -6.87
N VAL A 301 15.59 -4.68 -6.23
CA VAL A 301 17.07 -4.63 -6.23
C VAL A 301 17.66 -5.76 -5.38
N ALA A 302 17.11 -6.00 -4.19
CA ALA A 302 17.63 -6.98 -3.24
C ALA A 302 17.50 -8.43 -3.74
N LEU A 303 16.38 -8.78 -4.38
CA LEU A 303 16.17 -10.16 -4.83
C LEU A 303 16.59 -10.43 -6.28
N HIS A 304 16.42 -9.46 -7.20
CA HIS A 304 16.60 -9.71 -8.63
C HIS A 304 17.87 -9.10 -9.21
N PHE A 305 18.32 -7.98 -8.66
CA PHE A 305 19.48 -7.24 -9.15
C PHE A 305 20.58 -7.10 -8.10
N SER A 306 20.71 -8.08 -7.20
CA SER A 306 21.69 -8.07 -6.11
C SER A 306 23.14 -8.03 -6.63
N HIS A 307 23.40 -8.60 -7.80
CA HIS A 307 24.69 -8.59 -8.47
C HIS A 307 25.01 -7.24 -9.13
N VAL A 308 24.00 -6.41 -9.41
CA VAL A 308 24.17 -5.15 -10.14
C VAL A 308 24.47 -4.03 -9.14
N LEU A 309 25.74 -3.71 -8.99
CA LEU A 309 26.20 -2.71 -8.02
C LEU A 309 25.66 -1.30 -8.32
N SER A 310 25.48 -0.95 -9.60
CA SER A 310 24.88 0.34 -10.00
C SER A 310 23.43 0.49 -9.52
N ALA A 311 22.64 -0.58 -9.52
CA ALA A 311 21.26 -0.56 -9.02
C ALA A 311 21.21 -0.32 -7.51
N LYS A 312 22.11 -0.97 -6.74
CA LYS A 312 22.26 -0.72 -5.29
C LYS A 312 22.64 0.72 -5.00
N ARG A 313 23.60 1.27 -5.74
CA ARG A 313 24.06 2.67 -5.59
C ARG A 313 22.94 3.66 -5.91
N CYS A 314 22.24 3.45 -7.02
CA CYS A 314 21.09 4.29 -7.41
C CYS A 314 20.00 4.26 -6.33
N LEU A 315 19.67 3.08 -5.80
CA LEU A 315 18.69 2.94 -4.72
C LEU A 315 19.10 3.71 -3.45
N VAL A 316 20.38 3.60 -3.05
CA VAL A 316 20.92 4.35 -1.91
C VAL A 316 20.82 5.86 -2.15
N LEU A 317 21.12 6.33 -3.36
CA LEU A 317 20.99 7.74 -3.73
C LEU A 317 19.54 8.21 -3.66
N VAL A 318 18.57 7.44 -4.17
CA VAL A 318 17.13 7.79 -4.12
C VAL A 318 16.61 7.80 -2.69
N VAL A 319 17.01 6.86 -1.84
CA VAL A 319 16.59 6.89 -0.44
C VAL A 319 17.24 8.08 0.29
N ALA A 320 18.52 8.35 0.03
CA ALA A 320 19.23 9.48 0.60
C ALA A 320 18.64 10.83 0.15
N THR A 321 18.25 10.98 -1.12
CA THR A 321 17.57 12.20 -1.59
C THR A 321 16.29 12.44 -0.79
N GLY A 322 15.45 11.42 -0.64
CA GLY A 322 14.23 11.54 0.14
C GLY A 322 14.47 11.87 1.62
N VAL A 323 15.46 11.23 2.26
CA VAL A 323 15.82 11.52 3.66
C VAL A 323 16.33 12.95 3.82
N LEU A 324 17.15 13.44 2.90
CA LEU A 324 17.63 14.83 2.94
C LEU A 324 16.48 15.83 2.78
N PHE A 325 15.48 15.53 1.94
CA PHE A 325 14.27 16.35 1.83
C PHE A 325 13.44 16.36 3.12
N ILE A 326 13.34 15.21 3.82
CA ILE A 326 12.65 15.13 5.13
C ILE A 326 13.39 15.93 6.21
N LEU A 327 14.72 15.85 6.25
CA LEU A 327 15.55 16.52 7.26
C LEU A 327 15.66 18.03 7.04
N MET A 328 15.98 18.44 5.81
CA MET A 328 16.23 19.85 5.46
C MET A 328 14.95 20.61 5.13
N GLN A 329 13.86 19.90 4.80
CA GLN A 329 12.55 20.46 4.44
C GLN A 329 12.66 21.65 3.48
N PRO A 330 13.35 21.49 2.34
CA PRO A 330 13.61 22.61 1.45
C PRO A 330 12.27 23.16 0.95
N PRO A 331 12.07 24.49 0.99
CA PRO A 331 10.89 25.10 0.41
C PRO A 331 10.87 24.83 -1.10
N ILE A 332 9.76 24.26 -1.57
CA ILE A 332 9.56 23.89 -2.97
C ILE A 332 9.12 25.14 -3.75
N PRO A 333 9.70 25.44 -4.93
CA PRO A 333 9.24 26.55 -5.76
C PRO A 333 7.75 26.44 -6.06
N MET A 334 7.00 27.56 -6.04
CA MET A 334 5.55 27.55 -6.27
C MET A 334 5.12 26.89 -7.58
N ALA A 335 5.96 26.93 -8.63
CA ALA A 335 5.72 26.23 -9.89
C ALA A 335 5.74 24.70 -9.77
N TRP A 336 6.40 24.17 -8.73
CA TRP A 336 6.52 22.74 -8.44
C TRP A 336 5.68 22.32 -7.23
N THR A 337 5.08 23.27 -6.50
CA THR A 337 4.15 22.96 -5.41
C THR A 337 2.85 22.40 -5.99
N TYR A 338 2.76 21.08 -6.04
CA TYR A 338 1.51 20.39 -6.31
C TYR A 338 0.74 20.27 -4.99
N ARG A 339 -0.03 21.32 -4.65
CA ARG A 339 -0.82 21.38 -3.41
C ARG A 339 -2.22 20.83 -3.63
N SER A 340 -2.70 19.99 -2.72
CA SER A 340 -4.12 19.73 -2.60
C SER A 340 -4.82 20.97 -2.04
N ASP A 341 -6.00 21.29 -2.58
CA ASP A 341 -6.75 22.49 -2.19
C ASP A 341 -7.09 22.52 -0.68
N MET A 342 -7.19 21.34 -0.04
CA MET A 342 -7.38 21.22 1.41
C MET A 342 -6.20 21.78 2.24
N ILE A 343 -4.95 21.54 1.81
CA ILE A 343 -3.77 22.01 2.54
C ILE A 343 -3.56 23.52 2.30
N LYS A 344 -3.99 24.05 1.15
CA LYS A 344 -3.99 25.49 0.86
C LYS A 344 -4.88 26.26 1.85
N ALA A 345 -6.08 25.77 2.11
CA ALA A 345 -7.02 26.39 3.05
C ALA A 345 -6.48 26.43 4.49
N ALA A 346 -5.69 25.43 4.89
CA ALA A 346 -5.15 25.33 6.25
C ALA A 346 -3.89 26.19 6.53
N ARG A 347 -3.13 26.59 5.50
CA ARG A 347 -1.88 27.38 5.65
C ARG A 347 -2.00 28.84 5.27
N GLN A 348 -3.00 29.17 4.46
CA GLN A 348 -3.32 30.53 4.07
C GLN A 348 -4.64 30.95 4.69
N SER A 349 -4.88 30.53 5.94
CA SER A 349 -5.94 31.15 6.72
C SER A 349 -5.57 32.64 6.84
N SER A 350 -6.52 33.53 6.60
CA SER A 350 -6.35 34.98 6.82
C SER A 350 -5.87 35.28 8.24
N ASP A 351 -6.15 34.36 9.15
CA ASP A 351 -5.85 34.45 10.57
C ASP A 351 -4.34 34.26 10.84
N ASP A 352 -3.64 33.39 10.12
CA ASP A 352 -2.20 33.18 10.34
C ASP A 352 -1.37 34.44 9.98
N VAL A 353 -1.72 35.12 8.89
CA VAL A 353 -1.02 36.35 8.45
C VAL A 353 -1.34 37.52 9.39
N THR A 354 -2.54 37.56 9.96
CA THR A 354 -2.94 38.62 10.89
C THR A 354 -2.39 38.40 12.30
N ILE A 355 -2.23 37.15 12.76
CA ILE A 355 -1.70 36.81 14.09
C ILE A 355 -0.17 36.87 14.12
N TYR A 356 0.52 36.33 13.12
CA TYR A 356 1.98 36.17 13.16
C TYR A 356 2.76 37.20 12.31
N GLY A 357 2.05 38.04 11.54
CA GLY A 357 2.66 39.05 10.69
C GLY A 357 3.40 38.47 9.47
N PHE A 358 4.01 39.35 8.68
CA PHE A 358 4.74 38.97 7.47
C PHE A 358 6.10 38.37 7.85
N ILE A 359 6.23 37.05 7.78
CA ILE A 359 7.52 36.38 8.00
C ILE A 359 8.42 36.66 6.78
N ALA A 360 9.55 37.33 7.00
CA ALA A 360 10.53 37.60 5.96
C ALA A 360 10.99 36.30 5.29
N SER A 361 10.92 36.24 3.97
CA SER A 361 11.28 35.04 3.20
C SER A 361 12.80 34.80 3.28
N LYS A 362 13.22 33.73 3.95
CA LYS A 362 14.60 33.25 3.88
C LYS A 362 14.93 32.82 2.44
N PRO A 363 16.16 33.06 1.94
CA PRO A 363 16.57 32.58 0.62
C PRO A 363 16.52 31.05 0.58
N THR A 364 15.83 30.51 -0.41
CA THR A 364 15.48 29.08 -0.47
C THR A 364 16.55 28.20 -1.11
N TRP A 365 17.32 28.75 -2.07
CA TRP A 365 18.34 28.08 -2.86
C TRP A 365 19.54 27.48 -2.10
N PRO A 366 20.00 27.99 -0.93
CA PRO A 366 21.16 27.42 -0.24
C PRO A 366 20.91 25.99 0.27
N SER A 367 19.69 25.70 0.72
CA SER A 367 19.28 24.35 1.15
C SER A 367 19.37 23.33 0.00
N TRP A 368 18.98 23.74 -1.21
CA TRP A 368 19.07 22.92 -2.41
C TRP A 368 20.52 22.63 -2.82
N LEU A 369 21.40 23.63 -2.69
CA LEU A 369 22.84 23.44 -2.92
C LEU A 369 23.44 22.45 -1.93
N LEU A 370 23.08 22.56 -0.65
CA LEU A 370 23.55 21.61 0.37
C LEU A 370 23.10 20.17 0.06
N ILE A 371 21.83 19.98 -0.30
CA ILE A 371 21.30 18.67 -0.67
C ILE A 371 22.08 18.11 -1.86
N LEU A 372 22.28 18.90 -2.92
CA LEU A 372 23.07 18.50 -4.09
C LEU A 372 24.49 18.11 -3.70
N ALA A 373 25.13 18.91 -2.84
CA ALA A 373 26.49 18.70 -2.37
C ALA A 373 26.62 17.37 -1.61
N ILE A 374 25.71 17.09 -0.67
CA ILE A 374 25.67 15.81 0.06
C ILE A 374 25.42 14.64 -0.90
N LEU A 375 24.51 14.77 -1.86
CA LEU A 375 24.24 13.71 -2.85
C LEU A 375 25.43 13.44 -3.76
N LEU A 376 26.16 14.48 -4.17
CA LEU A 376 27.41 14.33 -4.92
C LEU A 376 28.48 13.63 -4.08
N THR A 377 28.57 13.92 -2.78
CA THR A 377 29.47 13.18 -1.87
C THR A 377 29.10 11.72 -1.74
N LEU A 378 27.81 11.41 -1.63
CA LEU A 378 27.36 10.04 -1.54
C LEU A 378 27.58 9.30 -2.87
N ALA A 379 27.36 9.96 -4.00
CA ALA A 379 27.62 9.42 -5.33
C ALA A 379 29.11 9.18 -5.59
N SER A 380 30.00 10.01 -5.00
CA SER A 380 31.45 9.84 -5.11
C SER A 380 31.97 8.70 -4.24
N VAL A 381 31.55 8.64 -2.96
CA VAL A 381 31.93 7.56 -2.02
C VAL A 381 31.42 6.21 -2.50
N THR A 382 30.20 6.18 -3.02
CA THR A 382 29.66 4.96 -3.63
C THR A 382 30.28 4.64 -4.99
N SER A 383 31.20 5.46 -5.52
CA SER A 383 31.83 5.36 -6.86
C SER A 383 30.84 5.25 -8.02
N PHE A 384 29.65 5.82 -7.85
CA PHE A 384 28.74 6.07 -8.98
C PHE A 384 29.35 7.09 -9.94
N ILE A 385 30.05 8.09 -9.39
CA ILE A 385 30.87 9.05 -10.14
C ILE A 385 32.35 8.66 -9.95
N PRO A 386 33.16 8.53 -11.01
CA PRO A 386 34.55 8.06 -10.93
C PRO A 386 35.55 9.14 -10.44
N ILE A 387 35.26 9.79 -9.30
CA ILE A 387 36.11 10.85 -8.71
C ILE A 387 37.48 10.31 -8.25
N GLY A 388 37.55 9.02 -7.94
CA GLY A 388 38.80 8.33 -7.58
C GLY A 388 39.83 8.27 -8.72
N TYR A 389 39.41 8.33 -9.98
CA TYR A 389 40.29 8.11 -11.14
C TYR A 389 40.72 9.39 -11.84
N ILE A 390 39.90 10.46 -11.76
CA ILE A 390 40.12 11.70 -12.50
C ILE A 390 40.41 12.83 -11.52
N VAL A 391 41.67 13.32 -11.52
CA VAL A 391 42.15 14.34 -10.57
C VAL A 391 41.45 15.69 -10.78
N GLU A 392 41.19 16.08 -12.02
CA GLU A 392 40.48 17.33 -12.35
C GLU A 392 39.05 17.30 -11.79
N LEU A 393 38.33 16.20 -12.01
CA LEU A 393 36.98 16.01 -11.49
C LEU A 393 36.95 16.07 -9.95
N ARG A 394 37.98 15.53 -9.28
CA ARG A 394 38.15 15.61 -7.83
C ARG A 394 38.38 17.04 -7.34
N ALA A 395 39.22 17.80 -8.05
CA ALA A 395 39.45 19.21 -7.74
C ALA A 395 38.15 20.01 -7.87
N PHE A 396 37.45 19.91 -9.01
CA PHE A 396 36.16 20.58 -9.23
C PHE A 396 35.12 20.19 -8.17
N TYR A 397 35.01 18.90 -7.85
CA TYR A 397 34.10 18.40 -6.82
C TYR A 397 34.42 18.98 -5.44
N SER A 398 35.69 18.98 -5.01
CA SER A 398 36.09 19.50 -3.70
C SER A 398 35.79 20.99 -3.57
N ILE A 399 36.07 21.78 -4.61
CA ILE A 399 35.77 23.22 -4.64
C ILE A 399 34.26 23.46 -4.60
N ALA A 400 33.49 22.76 -5.45
CA ALA A 400 32.04 22.91 -5.49
C ALA A 400 31.37 22.54 -4.14
N MET A 401 31.86 21.50 -3.46
CA MET A 401 31.39 21.10 -2.14
C MET A 401 31.63 22.19 -1.09
N GLY A 402 32.84 22.76 -1.08
CA GLY A 402 33.21 23.82 -0.14
C GLY A 402 32.40 25.09 -0.36
N ILE A 403 32.17 25.47 -1.62
CA ILE A 403 31.31 26.61 -1.97
C ILE A 403 29.87 26.35 -1.47
N ALA A 404 29.29 25.19 -1.77
CA ALA A 404 27.92 24.88 -1.38
C ALA A 404 27.71 24.89 0.15
N LEU A 405 28.64 24.31 0.91
CA LEU A 405 28.62 24.33 2.37
C LEU A 405 28.81 25.74 2.93
N GLY A 406 29.81 26.47 2.44
CA GLY A 406 30.10 27.82 2.91
C GLY A 406 28.95 28.79 2.65
N VAL A 407 28.32 28.70 1.47
CA VAL A 407 27.13 29.46 1.11
C VAL A 407 25.94 29.10 2.01
N TYR A 408 25.71 27.81 2.27
CA TYR A 408 24.63 27.37 3.16
C TYR A 408 24.79 27.93 4.58
N ILE A 409 25.97 27.78 5.18
CA ILE A 409 26.25 28.29 6.54
C ILE A 409 26.11 29.82 6.58
N SER A 410 26.65 30.51 5.58
CA SER A 410 26.58 31.97 5.48
C SER A 410 25.15 32.47 5.38
N ALA A 411 24.32 31.82 4.55
CA ALA A 411 22.94 32.22 4.33
C ALA A 411 22.00 31.85 5.49
N GLU A 412 22.26 30.74 6.21
CA GLU A 412 21.40 30.31 7.31
C GLU A 412 21.69 31.08 8.61
N TYR A 413 22.97 31.32 8.91
CA TYR A 413 23.38 31.88 10.21
C TYR A 413 23.81 33.36 10.16
N PHE A 414 24.24 33.88 9.01
CA PHE A 414 24.91 35.19 8.94
C PHE A 414 24.37 36.13 7.86
N LEU A 415 23.05 36.20 7.66
CA LEU A 415 22.39 36.93 6.56
C LEU A 415 22.88 38.37 6.25
N GLN A 416 23.33 39.13 7.26
CA GLN A 416 23.70 40.56 7.11
C GLN A 416 25.21 40.84 7.00
N ALA A 417 26.07 39.84 7.22
CA ALA A 417 27.51 40.04 7.33
C ALA A 417 28.26 39.62 6.04
N ALA A 418 28.28 40.49 5.03
CA ALA A 418 28.85 40.18 3.71
C ALA A 418 30.35 39.81 3.73
N VAL A 419 31.15 40.46 4.58
CA VAL A 419 32.59 40.16 4.72
C VAL A 419 32.78 38.76 5.31
N LEU A 420 31.93 38.38 6.26
CA LEU A 420 31.96 37.06 6.90
C LEU A 420 31.58 35.96 5.91
N HIS A 421 30.70 36.22 4.93
CA HIS A 421 30.35 35.26 3.89
C HIS A 421 31.56 34.86 3.06
N VAL A 422 32.37 35.83 2.63
CA VAL A 422 33.57 35.56 1.83
C VAL A 422 34.55 34.70 2.63
N LEU A 423 34.77 35.05 3.90
CA LEU A 423 35.67 34.31 4.78
C LEU A 423 35.18 32.86 5.02
N ILE A 424 33.90 32.67 5.32
CA ILE A 424 33.28 31.35 5.53
C ILE A 424 33.37 30.52 4.24
N VAL A 425 33.08 31.10 3.07
CA VAL A 425 33.16 30.36 1.80
C VAL A 425 34.60 29.93 1.52
N VAL A 426 35.58 30.83 1.64
CA VAL A 426 36.99 30.50 1.39
C VAL A 426 37.51 29.44 2.36
N THR A 427 37.19 29.54 3.65
CA THR A 427 37.55 28.52 4.65
C THR A 427 36.91 27.17 4.34
N MET A 428 35.63 27.15 3.93
CA MET A 428 34.95 25.90 3.56
C MET A 428 35.49 25.28 2.26
N VAL A 429 35.99 26.09 1.31
CA VAL A 429 36.72 25.57 0.13
C VAL A 429 38.09 25.01 0.51
N CYS A 430 38.86 25.70 1.35
CA CYS A 430 40.17 25.20 1.78
C CYS A 430 40.04 23.90 2.58
N THR A 431 39.06 23.81 3.48
CA THR A 431 38.78 22.59 4.26
C THR A 431 38.34 21.44 3.36
N SER A 432 37.43 21.67 2.41
CA SER A 432 36.97 20.60 1.52
C SER A 432 38.07 20.07 0.60
N VAL A 433 38.90 20.95 0.03
CA VAL A 433 40.08 20.55 -0.77
C VAL A 433 41.05 19.74 0.09
N PHE A 434 41.36 20.21 1.30
CA PHE A 434 42.25 19.52 2.21
C PHE A 434 41.74 18.11 2.56
N VAL A 435 40.47 17.97 2.97
CA VAL A 435 39.86 16.69 3.35
C VAL A 435 39.78 15.72 2.16
N VAL A 436 39.41 16.19 0.97
CA VAL A 436 39.28 15.29 -0.20
C VAL A 436 40.64 14.78 -0.69
N PHE A 437 41.67 15.64 -0.73
CA PHE A 437 43.01 15.25 -1.19
C PHE A 437 43.86 14.54 -0.13
N THR A 438 43.49 14.61 1.15
CA THR A 438 44.07 13.75 2.20
C THR A 438 43.54 12.32 2.10
N HIS A 439 42.23 12.14 1.90
CA HIS A 439 41.64 10.80 1.78
C HIS A 439 41.92 10.12 0.43
N ILE A 440 42.04 10.91 -0.64
CA ILE A 440 42.39 10.38 -1.97
C ILE A 440 43.56 11.20 -2.52
N PRO A 441 44.81 10.78 -2.25
CA PRO A 441 45.98 11.55 -2.67
C PRO A 441 46.19 11.51 -4.19
N SER A 442 46.83 12.56 -4.69
CA SER A 442 47.33 12.69 -6.06
C SER A 442 48.83 13.00 -6.05
N ALA A 443 49.51 12.83 -7.19
CA ALA A 443 50.93 13.15 -7.30
C ALA A 443 51.26 14.63 -6.96
N SER A 444 50.31 15.55 -7.15
CA SER A 444 50.46 16.98 -6.82
C SER A 444 50.12 17.31 -5.36
N SER A 445 49.50 16.38 -4.61
CA SER A 445 49.02 16.62 -3.25
C SER A 445 50.16 16.95 -2.28
N THR A 446 51.30 16.25 -2.39
CA THR A 446 52.46 16.46 -1.49
C THR A 446 53.07 17.87 -1.59
N LYS A 447 52.90 18.55 -2.73
CA LYS A 447 53.39 19.93 -2.94
C LYS A 447 52.36 20.99 -2.54
N LEU A 448 51.08 20.77 -2.84
CA LEU A 448 50.03 21.79 -2.67
C LEU A 448 49.33 21.74 -1.32
N LEU A 449 49.17 20.55 -0.71
CA LEU A 449 48.41 20.36 0.52
C LEU A 449 48.99 21.15 1.72
N PRO A 450 50.32 21.28 1.92
CA PRO A 450 50.88 22.09 3.02
C PRO A 450 50.50 23.57 2.91
N TRP A 451 50.46 24.12 1.69
CA TRP A 451 50.04 25.51 1.46
C TRP A 451 48.55 25.70 1.72
N VAL A 452 47.70 24.76 1.30
CA VAL A 452 46.25 24.81 1.58
C VAL A 452 45.99 24.72 3.08
N PHE A 453 46.73 23.89 3.82
CA PHE A 453 46.63 23.80 5.27
C PHE A 453 47.09 25.10 5.96
N ALA A 454 48.21 25.69 5.54
CA ALA A 454 48.67 26.97 6.07
C ALA A 454 47.63 28.08 5.86
N SER A 455 47.01 28.16 4.68
CA SER A 455 45.92 29.09 4.40
C SER A 455 44.70 28.86 5.29
N LEU A 456 44.33 27.59 5.52
CA LEU A 456 43.21 27.24 6.40
C LEU A 456 43.46 27.68 7.85
N VAL A 457 44.67 27.44 8.37
CA VAL A 457 45.08 27.90 9.71
C VAL A 457 45.05 29.42 9.80
N ALA A 458 45.60 30.12 8.80
CA ALA A 458 45.62 31.58 8.76
C ALA A 458 44.23 32.22 8.67
N LEU A 459 43.24 31.54 8.07
CA LEU A 459 41.86 32.00 7.99
C LEU A 459 41.03 31.67 9.25
N SER A 460 41.52 30.77 10.11
CA SER A 460 40.87 30.36 11.36
C SER A 460 41.37 31.10 12.60
N LEU A 461 42.54 31.75 12.49
CA LEU A 461 43.10 32.71 13.45
C LEU A 461 42.54 34.10 13.18
#